data_AF-A0A3A5SAB1-F1
#
_entry.id   AF-A0A3A5SAB1-F1
#
_cell.length_a   1.000
_cell.length_b   1.000
_cell.length_c   1.000
_cell.angle_alpha   90.00
_cell.angle_beta   90.00
_cell.angle_gamma   90.00
#
_symmetry.space_group_name_H-M   'P 1'
#
loop_
_entity.id
_entity.type
_entity.pdbx_description
1 polymer ?
#
loop_
_entity_poly.entity_id
_entity_poly.type
_entity_poly.pdbx_seq_one_letter_code
_entity_poly.pdbx_strand_id
1 'polypeptide(L)' 'MKLNRTDYVLERASDGGYYAWLTVNMQCNAYGESPEEAVQNLQNIMNEMIDEMYMVEEFI' A
#
# COMPACT_ATOMS: atom_id res chain seq x y z
N MET A 1 -9.44 -4.59 -0.56
CA MET A 1 -8.64 -5.71 -1.13
C MET A 1 -7.58 -6.16 -0.12
N LYS A 2 -7.07 -7.40 -0.20
CA LYS A 2 -5.92 -7.87 0.62
C LYS A 2 -4.70 -8.12 -0.26
N LEU A 3 -3.55 -7.58 0.15
CA LEU A 3 -2.27 -7.76 -0.53
C LEU A 3 -1.68 -9.15 -0.28
N ASN A 4 -1.23 -9.81 -1.33
CA ASN A 4 -0.40 -11.00 -1.24
C ASN A 4 1.08 -10.61 -1.20
N ARG A 5 1.93 -11.51 -0.69
CA ARG A 5 3.37 -11.26 -0.56
C ARG A 5 4.09 -11.05 -1.91
N THR A 6 3.48 -11.47 -3.01
CA THR A 6 3.99 -11.24 -4.38
C THR A 6 3.63 -9.87 -4.94
N ASP A 7 2.68 -9.17 -4.31
CA ASP A 7 2.11 -7.93 -4.84
C ASP A 7 2.92 -6.70 -4.40
N TYR A 8 3.78 -6.85 -3.39
CA TYR A 8 4.61 -5.79 -2.84
C TYR A 8 6.04 -6.23 -2.58
N VAL A 9 6.93 -5.25 -2.60
CA VAL A 9 8.29 -5.33 -2.05
C VAL A 9 8.26 -4.71 -0.66
N LEU A 10 9.04 -5.27 0.26
CA LEU A 10 9.21 -4.76 1.61
C LEU A 10 10.71 -4.64 1.89
N GLU A 11 11.16 -3.43 2.21
CA GLU A 11 12.56 -3.14 2.55
C GLU A 11 12.66 -2.45 3.91
N ARG A 12 13.73 -2.78 4.64
CA ARG A 12 14.03 -2.15 5.92
C ARG A 12 14.84 -0.88 5.68
N ALA A 13 14.40 0.22 6.27
CA ALA A 13 15.09 1.51 6.24
C ALA A 13 16.20 1.59 7.30
N SER A 14 17.14 2.51 7.07
CA SER A 14 18.32 2.74 7.92
C SER A 14 17.96 3.20 9.34
N ASP A 15 16.81 3.84 9.50
CA ASP A 15 16.26 4.32 10.77
C ASP A 15 15.56 3.22 11.59
N GLY A 16 15.44 2.02 11.04
CA GLY A 16 14.87 0.85 11.69
C GLY A 16 13.43 0.55 11.29
N GLY A 17 12.75 1.43 10.55
CA GLY A 17 11.42 1.16 10.01
C GLY A 17 11.45 0.43 8.67
N TYR A 18 10.30 0.41 8.00
CA TYR A 18 10.06 -0.38 6.80
C TYR A 18 9.31 0.42 5.75
N TYR A 19 9.74 0.27 4.50
CA TYR A 19 9.00 0.74 3.33
C TYR A 19 8.40 -0.46 2.59
N ALA A 20 7.13 -0.36 2.24
CA ALA A 20 6.45 -1.30 1.36
C ALA A 20 5.98 -0.58 0.09
N TRP A 21 6.13 -1.19 -1.09
CA TRP A 21 5.58 -0.65 -2.34
C TRP A 21 5.12 -1.74 -3.30
N LEU A 22 4.20 -1.40 -4.19
CA LEU A 22 3.71 -2.37 -5.18
C LEU A 22 4.80 -2.75 -6.19
N THR A 23 4.87 -4.04 -6.52
CA THR A 23 5.79 -4.54 -7.55
C THR A 23 5.53 -3.92 -8.92
N VAL A 24 4.26 -3.58 -9.18
CA VAL A 24 3.80 -2.96 -10.43
C VAL A 24 3.80 -1.43 -10.40
N ASN A 25 3.93 -0.81 -9.22
CA ASN A 25 3.95 0.65 -9.08
C ASN A 25 4.70 1.08 -7.81
N MET A 26 5.96 1.47 -7.96
CA MET A 26 6.79 1.96 -6.86
C MET A 26 6.31 3.29 -6.25
N GLN A 27 5.49 4.07 -6.96
CA GLN A 27 4.96 5.32 -6.42
C GLN A 27 3.90 5.04 -5.35
N CYS A 28 3.20 3.90 -5.44
CA CYS A 28 2.34 3.39 -4.38
C CYS A 28 3.22 2.73 -3.32
N ASN A 29 3.65 3.53 -2.35
CA ASN A 29 4.48 3.11 -1.24
C ASN A 29 3.94 3.62 0.09
N ALA A 30 4.31 2.93 1.17
CA ALA A 30 3.98 3.31 2.53
C ALA A 30 5.15 2.99 3.47
N TYR A 31 5.27 3.78 4.53
CA TYR A 31 6.21 3.53 5.61
C TYR A 31 5.47 2.96 6.84
N GLY A 32 6.17 2.19 7.67
CA GLY A 32 5.71 1.76 8.99
C GLY A 32 6.89 1.46 9.91
N GLU A 33 6.67 1.52 11.22
CA GLU A 33 7.70 1.18 12.22
C GLU A 33 7.93 -0.34 12.29
N SER A 34 6.97 -1.13 11.80
CA SER A 34 7.06 -2.59 11.66
C SER A 34 6.76 -3.06 10.24
N PRO A 35 7.20 -4.28 9.86
CA PRO A 35 6.82 -4.91 8.59
C PRO A 35 5.31 -4.93 8.36
N GLU A 36 4.56 -5.31 9.39
CA GLU A 36 3.11 -5.45 9.35
C GLU A 36 2.43 -4.11 9.15
N GLU A 37 2.91 -3.07 9.84
CA GLU A 37 2.38 -1.71 9.71
C GLU A 37 2.64 -1.14 8.31
N ALA A 38 3.84 -1.31 7.76
CA ALA A 38 4.15 -0.82 6.41
C ALA A 38 3.24 -1.46 5.34
N VAL A 39 2.98 -2.77 5.46
CA VAL A 39 2.08 -3.50 4.55
C VAL A 39 0.63 -3.07 4.76
N GLN A 40 0.19 -2.87 6.01
CA GLN A 40 -1.16 -2.42 6.32
C GLN A 40 -1.40 -1.01 5.78
N ASN A 41 -0.44 -0.11 5.93
CA ASN A 41 -0.51 1.25 5.40
C ASN A 41 -0.59 1.24 3.87
N LEU A 42 0.21 0.40 3.19
CA LEU A 42 0.14 0.23 1.75
C LEU A 42 -1.23 -0.30 1.30
N GLN A 43 -1.80 -1.25 2.05
CA GLN A 43 -3.12 -1.79 1.78
C GLN A 43 -4.23 -0.73 1.94
N ASN A 44 -4.10 0.16 2.93
CA ASN A 44 -5.04 1.26 3.14
C ASN A 44 -5.02 2.23 1.95
N ILE A 45 -3.84 2.64 1.49
CA ILE A 45 -3.68 3.49 0.30
C ILE A 45 -4.33 2.85 -0.93
N MET A 46 -4.18 1.53 -1.11
CA MET A 46 -4.85 0.82 -2.20
C MET A 46 -6.37 0.80 -2.07
N ASN A 47 -6.90 0.60 -0.87
CA ASN A 47 -8.33 0.62 -0.65
C ASN A 47 -8.90 2.01 -0.91
N GLU A 48 -8.21 3.07 -0.47
CA GLU A 48 -8.60 4.45 -0.75
C GLU A 48 -8.61 4.76 -2.25
N MET A 49 -7.58 4.35 -3.00
CA MET A 49 -7.56 4.53 -4.47
C MET A 49 -8.70 3.76 -5.17
N ILE A 50 -9.03 2.56 -4.67
CA ILE A 50 -10.14 1.76 -5.19
C ILE A 50 -11.47 2.45 -4.90
N ASP A 51 -11.67 2.87 -3.64
CA ASP A 51 -12.89 3.54 -3.21
C ASP A 51 -13.09 4.84 -4.00
N GLU A 52 -12.05 5.66 -4.17
CA GLU A 52 -12.12 6.86 -5.03
C GLU A 52 -12.51 6.55 -6.47
N MET A 53 -12.02 5.44 -7.05
CA MET A 53 -12.39 5.02 -8.41
C MET A 53 -13.87 4.60 -8.51
N TYR A 54 -14.41 3.95 -7.48
CA TYR A 54 -15.81 3.51 -7.44
C TYR A 54 -16.80 4.61 -7.04
N MET A 55 -16.40 5.61 -6.26
CA MET A 55 -17.25 6.77 -5.92
C MET A 55 -17.55 7.68 -7.12
N VAL A 56 -16.89 7.49 -8.27
CA VAL A 56 -17.19 8.20 -9.52
C VAL A 56 -18.42 7.62 -10.24
N GLU A 57 -18.88 6.42 -9.90
CA GLU A 57 -19.97 5.74 -10.61
C GLU A 57 -21.39 6.06 -10.08
N GLU A 58 -21.57 6.80 -8.97
CA GLU A 58 -22.90 7.15 -8.43
C GLU A 58 -23.53 8.46 -8.97
N PHE A 59 -23.04 9.00 -10.09
CA PHE A 59 -23.68 10.12 -10.80
C PHE A 59 -24.20 9.69 -12.19
N ILE A 60 -25.14 8.75 -12.25
CA ILE A 60 -25.96 8.49 -13.45
C ILE A 60 -27.43 8.32 -13.04
#